data_AF-A0AAE5S2B4-F1
#
_entry.id   AF-A0AAE5S2B4-F1
#
_cell.length_a   1.000
_cell.length_b   1.000
_cell.length_c   1.000
_cell.angle_alpha   90.00
_cell.angle_beta   90.00
_cell.angle_gamma   90.00
#
_symmetry.space_group_name_H-M   'P 1'
#
loop_
_entity.id
_entity.type
_entity.pdbx_description
1 polymer ?
#
loop_
_entity_poly.entity_id
_entity_poly.type
_entity_poly.pdbx_seq_one_letter_code
_entity_poly.pdbx_strand_id
1 'polypeptide(L)'
;MSCECYFFDFGDEVRNKQNPNLTGLVIGERDWGGEYLVRLADGASTIWWHSVEIEHDPHGQPPAKEDDDTNVVRVDFKKRQVLTAETPTEGVA
;
A
#
# COMPACT_ATOMS: atom_id res chain seq x y z
N MET A 1 -1.83 -23.65 10.78
CA MET A 1 -2.51 -23.47 9.48
C MET A 1 -2.43 -21.99 9.18
N SER A 2 -1.41 -21.57 8.45
CA SER A 2 -1.23 -20.18 8.04
C SER A 2 -2.31 -19.87 7.01
N CYS A 3 -3.31 -19.10 7.42
CA CYS A 3 -4.19 -18.46 6.46
C CYS A 3 -3.31 -17.44 5.75
N GLU A 4 -2.87 -17.73 4.52
CA GLU A 4 -2.36 -16.68 3.63
C GLU A 4 -3.56 -15.81 3.26
N CYS A 5 -3.85 -14.85 4.14
CA CYS A 5 -4.84 -13.85 3.89
C CYS A 5 -4.30 -12.97 2.75
N TYR A 6 -4.85 -13.16 1.56
CA TYR A 6 -4.61 -12.28 0.43
C TYR A 6 -5.35 -10.97 0.72
N PHE A 7 -4.59 -9.95 1.09
CA PHE A 7 -5.07 -8.57 1.23
C PHE A 7 -4.65 -7.77 0.00
N PHE A 8 -5.41 -6.71 -0.28
CA PHE A 8 -5.07 -5.74 -1.31
C PHE A 8 -4.59 -4.46 -0.65
N ASP A 9 -3.50 -3.90 -1.17
CA ASP A 9 -2.94 -2.64 -0.72
C ASP A 9 -3.44 -1.47 -1.59
N PHE A 10 -3.32 -0.26 -1.05
CA PHE A 10 -3.60 0.96 -1.82
C PHE A 10 -2.68 1.03 -3.05
N GLY A 11 -3.26 1.25 -4.22
CA GLY A 11 -2.56 1.29 -5.49
C GLY A 11 -2.48 -0.05 -6.21
N ASP A 12 -2.98 -1.13 -5.63
CA ASP A 12 -3.01 -2.42 -6.32
C ASP A 12 -3.97 -2.39 -7.51
N GLU A 13 -3.49 -2.91 -8.64
CA GLU A 13 -4.31 -3.16 -9.81
C GLU A 13 -5.11 -4.45 -9.62
N VAL A 14 -6.44 -4.32 -9.71
CA VAL A 14 -7.38 -5.40 -9.48
C VAL A 14 -8.40 -5.50 -10.61
N ARG A 15 -8.95 -6.71 -10.78
CA ARG A 15 -10.03 -6.97 -11.71
C ARG A 15 -11.18 -7.70 -11.04
N ASN A 16 -12.38 -7.50 -11.56
CA ASN A 16 -13.56 -8.20 -11.10
C ASN A 16 -13.57 -9.66 -11.62
N LYS A 17 -13.84 -10.63 -10.75
CA LYS A 17 -13.89 -12.06 -11.10
C LYS A 17 -15.08 -12.43 -11.99
N GLN A 18 -16.21 -11.74 -11.86
CA GLN A 18 -17.41 -12.00 -12.67
C GLN A 18 -17.30 -11.36 -14.06
N ASN A 19 -16.63 -10.21 -14.16
CA ASN A 19 -16.35 -9.53 -15.42
C ASN A 19 -14.89 -9.07 -15.49
N PRO A 20 -13.99 -9.90 -16.06
CA PRO A 20 -12.57 -9.57 -16.15
C PRO A 20 -12.23 -8.35 -16.99
N ASN A 21 -13.17 -7.81 -17.79
CA ASN A 21 -12.97 -6.54 -18.51
C ASN A 21 -13.09 -5.31 -17.61
N LEU A 22 -13.55 -5.50 -16.36
CA LEU A 22 -13.73 -4.45 -15.38
C LEU A 22 -12.51 -4.43 -14.45
N THR A 23 -11.53 -3.61 -14.81
CA THR A 23 -10.27 -3.44 -14.09
C THR A 23 -10.18 -2.06 -13.45
N GLY A 24 -9.35 -1.93 -12.42
CA GLY A 24 -9.15 -0.67 -11.72
C GLY A 24 -8.05 -0.73 -10.67
N LEU A 25 -7.93 0.36 -9.92
CA LEU A 25 -6.94 0.55 -8.85
C LEU A 25 -7.63 0.64 -7.50
N VAL A 26 -7.10 -0.06 -6.49
CA VAL A 26 -7.54 0.09 -5.10
C VAL A 26 -7.14 1.46 -4.58
N ILE A 27 -8.12 2.24 -4.10
CA ILE A 27 -7.93 3.59 -3.56
C ILE A 27 -8.50 3.74 -2.14
N GLY A 28 -8.93 2.65 -1.52
CA GLY A 28 -9.44 2.66 -0.16
C GLY A 28 -9.85 1.28 0.32
N GLU A 29 -9.91 1.13 1.64
CA GLU A 29 -10.31 -0.10 2.33
C GLU A 29 -11.29 0.26 3.45
N ARG A 30 -12.24 -0.63 3.73
CA ARG A 30 -13.04 -0.61 4.95
C ARG A 30 -13.36 -2.03 5.43
N ASP A 31 -13.94 -2.10 6.63
CA ASP A 31 -14.36 -3.37 7.25
C ASP A 31 -13.22 -4.38 7.38
N TRP A 32 -12.02 -3.90 7.75
CA TRP A 32 -10.81 -4.71 7.95
C TRP A 32 -10.51 -5.65 6.76
N GLY A 33 -10.50 -5.11 5.55
CA GLY A 33 -10.29 -5.85 4.30
C GLY A 33 -11.53 -6.58 3.76
N GLY A 34 -12.72 -6.32 4.31
CA GLY A 34 -13.97 -6.86 3.79
C GLY A 34 -14.36 -6.25 2.44
N GLU A 35 -14.11 -4.95 2.27
CA GLU A 35 -14.46 -4.20 1.06
C GLU A 35 -13.35 -3.23 0.66
N TYR A 36 -13.17 -3.11 -0.66
CA TYR A 36 -12.16 -2.26 -1.28
C TYR A 36 -12.84 -1.26 -2.22
N LEU A 37 -12.43 0.00 -2.13
CA LEU A 37 -12.84 1.04 -3.06
C LEU A 37 -11.92 1.00 -4.27
N VAL A 38 -12.48 0.73 -5.44
CA VAL A 38 -11.74 0.61 -6.69
C VAL A 38 -12.11 1.76 -7.61
N ARG A 39 -11.10 2.47 -8.13
CA ARG A 39 -11.24 3.41 -9.24
C ARG A 39 -11.08 2.65 -10.55
N LEU A 40 -12.10 2.66 -11.39
CA LEU A 40 -12.08 1.93 -12.66
C LEU A 40 -11.11 2.56 -13.66
N ALA A 41 -10.70 1.77 -14.66
CA ALA A 41 -9.80 2.20 -15.72
C ALA A 41 -10.36 3.36 -16.59
N ASP A 42 -11.63 3.73 -16.44
CA ASP A 42 -12.21 4.93 -17.03
C ASP A 42 -11.73 6.24 -16.36
N GLY A 43 -11.00 6.12 -15.23
CA GLY A 43 -10.34 7.21 -14.51
C GLY A 43 -11.27 8.04 -13.62
N ALA A 44 -12.58 7.89 -13.73
CA ALA A 44 -13.55 8.75 -13.05
C ALA A 44 -14.49 7.97 -12.13
N SER A 45 -14.84 6.74 -12.50
CA SER A 45 -15.78 5.93 -11.74
C SER A 45 -15.10 5.26 -10.56
N THR A 46 -15.80 5.23 -9.43
CA THR A 46 -15.36 4.49 -8.24
C THR A 46 -16.48 3.58 -7.78
N ILE A 47 -16.12 2.39 -7.30
CA ILE A 47 -17.06 1.37 -6.84
C ILE A 47 -16.48 0.62 -5.66
N TRP A 48 -17.32 0.28 -4.68
CA TRP A 48 -16.96 -0.63 -3.61
C TRP A 48 -17.19 -2.07 -4.07
N TRP A 49 -16.18 -2.92 -3.91
CA TRP A 49 -16.27 -4.35 -4.15
C TRP A 49 -15.90 -5.12 -2.90
N HIS A 50 -16.54 -6.26 -2.69
CA HIS A 50 -16.13 -7.19 -1.65
C HIS A 50 -14.82 -7.86 -2.06
N SER A 51 -13.97 -8.18 -1.08
CA SER A 51 -12.69 -8.88 -1.31
C SER A 51 -12.85 -10.19 -2.10
N VAL A 52 -13.99 -10.87 -1.94
CA VAL A 52 -14.32 -12.09 -2.69
C VAL A 52 -14.54 -11.85 -4.19
N GLU A 53 -14.96 -10.65 -4.59
CA GLU A 53 -15.32 -10.30 -5.97
C GLU A 53 -14.11 -9.93 -6.84
N ILE A 54 -12.96 -9.73 -6.22
CA ILE A 54 -11.77 -9.14 -6.87
C ILE A 54 -10.55 -10.05 -6.77
N GLU A 55 -9.64 -9.88 -7.70
CA GLU A 55 -8.32 -10.50 -7.72
C GLU A 55 -7.29 -9.53 -8.31
N HIS A 56 -6.01 -9.70 -7.99
CA HIS A 56 -4.94 -8.92 -8.61
C HIS A 56 -4.99 -9.12 -10.12
N ASP A 57 -4.93 -8.03 -10.88
CA ASP A 57 -4.85 -8.12 -12.33
C ASP A 57 -3.48 -8.71 -12.72
N PRO A 58 -3.41 -9.88 -13.36
CA PRO A 58 -2.13 -10.46 -13.79
C PRO A 58 -1.40 -9.62 -14.84
N HIS A 59 -2.12 -8.71 -15.51
CA HIS A 59 -1.54 -7.75 -16.44
C HIS A 59 -1.26 -6.40 -15.79
N GLY A 60 -1.70 -6.22 -14.55
CA GLY A 60 -1.50 -4.98 -13.83
C GLY A 60 -0.06 -4.83 -13.38
N GLN A 61 0.47 -3.62 -13.49
CA GLN A 61 1.81 -3.34 -13.02
C GLN A 61 1.70 -3.02 -11.53
N PRO A 62 2.34 -3.81 -10.64
CA PRO A 62 2.36 -3.43 -9.24
C PRO A 62 2.93 -2.01 -9.14
N PRO A 63 2.42 -1.17 -8.23
CA PRO A 63 2.99 0.16 -8.03
C PRO A 63 4.49 -0.01 -7.81
N ALA A 64 5.29 0.79 -8.53
CA ALA A 64 6.73 0.75 -8.36
C ALA A 64 7.03 0.98 -6.88
N LYS A 65 7.61 -0.01 -6.20
CA LYS A 65 8.23 0.23 -4.91
C LYS A 65 9.34 1.24 -5.16
N GLU A 66 9.16 2.47 -4.69
CA GLU A 66 10.29 3.37 -4.52
C GLU A 66 11.19 2.74 -3.47
N ASP A 67 12.34 2.22 -3.90
CA ASP A 67 13.47 1.94 -3.01
C ASP A 67 14.04 3.29 -2.55
N ASP A 68 13.29 4.01 -1.72
CA ASP A 68 13.75 5.25 -1.11
C ASP A 68 14.59 4.94 0.14
N ASP A 69 15.84 4.59 -0.12
CA ASP A 69 16.88 4.45 0.91
C ASP A 69 17.27 5.80 1.54
N THR A 70 16.80 6.95 1.04
CA THR A 70 17.19 8.28 1.55
C THR A 70 16.43 8.71 2.80
N ASN A 71 15.25 8.12 3.07
CA ASN A 71 14.47 8.40 4.28
C ASN A 71 14.87 7.53 5.49
N VAL A 72 15.83 6.61 5.32
CA VAL A 72 16.34 5.77 6.41
C VAL A 72 17.58 6.40 7.02
N VAL A 73 17.43 6.99 8.21
CA VAL A 73 18.58 7.43 9.01
C VAL A 73 19.34 6.18 9.48
N ARG A 74 20.49 5.90 8.86
CA ARG A 74 21.40 4.82 9.29
C ARG A 74 22.11 5.22 10.58
N VAL A 75 21.48 4.92 11.71
CA VAL A 75 22.09 5.10 13.04
C VAL A 75 23.13 4.02 13.31
N ASP A 76 24.38 4.46 13.53
CA ASP A 76 25.48 3.59 13.96
C ASP A 76 25.46 3.43 15.48
N PHE A 77 24.91 2.31 15.97
CA PHE A 77 24.78 2.00 17.40
C PHE A 77 26.12 1.76 18.13
N LYS A 78 27.26 1.73 17.43
CA LYS A 78 28.60 1.59 18.05
C LYS A 78 29.24 2.94 18.39
N LYS A 79 28.72 4.05 17.88
CA LYS A 79 29.21 5.39 18.22
C LYS A 79 28.52 5.87 19.50
N ARG A 80 29.28 6.01 20.58
CA ARG A 80 28.83 6.70 21.80
C ARG A 80 28.69 8.19 21.48
N GLN A 81 27.46 8.69 21.41
CA GLN A 81 27.21 10.12 21.29
C GLN A 81 27.01 10.70 22.70
N VAL A 82 27.85 11.65 23.09
CA VAL A 82 27.64 12.45 24.31
C VAL A 82 26.74 13.61 23.92
N LEU A 83 25.48 13.56 24.34
CA LEU A 83 24.53 14.65 24.14
C LEU A 83 24.86 15.76 25.13
N THR A 84 25.28 16.92 24.62
CA THR A 84 25.47 18.15 25.39
C THR A 84 24.26 19.07 25.19
N ALA A 85 24.09 20.08 26.05
CA ALA A 85 22.99 21.05 25.93
C ALA A 85 22.97 21.82 24.59
N GLU A 86 24.08 21.85 23.87
CA GLU A 86 24.22 22.49 22.56
C GLU A 86 24.02 21.52 21.39
N THR A 87 23.79 20.22 21.66
CA THR A 87 23.58 19.24 20.59
C THR A 87 22.19 19.44 20.00
N PRO A 88 22.05 19.85 18.72
CA PRO A 88 20.74 20.00 18.10
C PRO A 88 20.11 18.62 17.95
N THR A 89 19.00 18.39 18.67
CA THR A 89 18.15 17.22 18.50
C THR A 89 16.94 17.64 17.69
N GLU A 90 16.90 17.28 16.42
CA GLU A 90 15.70 17.45 15.61
C GLU A 90 14.72 16.35 16.00
N GLY A 91 13.74 16.71 16.84
CA GLY A 91 12.62 15.84 17.17
C GLY A 91 11.73 15.64 15.95
N VAL A 92 11.40 14.39 15.64
CA VAL A 92 10.45 14.03 14.59
C VAL A 92 9.05 14.25 15.14
N ALA A 93 8.30 15.19 14.56
CA ALA A 93 6.87 15.42 14.82
C ALA A 93 6.06 14.93 13.62
#